data_AF-A0A815WYP9-F1
#
_entry.id   AF-A0A815WYP9-F1
#
_cell.length_a   1.000
_cell.length_b   1.000
_cell.length_c   1.000
_cell.angle_alpha   90.00
_cell.angle_beta   90.00
_cell.angle_gamma   90.00
#
_symmetry.space_group_name_H-M   'P 1'
#
loop_
_entity.id
_entity.type
_entity.pdbx_description
1 polymer ?
#
loop_
_entity_poly.entity_id
_entity_poly.type
_entity_poly.pdbx_seq_one_letter_code
_entity_poly.pdbx_strand_id
1 'polypeptide(L)'
;MDKEYFRFYIKVYTALHIVPIVIPNELHTVFGDEAPPLRTVQRWSKWFRESREEVEDEERSDRPITETTSKNIRNVRNLINDNPYVTVGELEAQSGLSHGTVQRIISGHLQLKKLLHVMFPNI
;
A
#
# COMPACT_ATOMS: atom_id res chain seq x y z
N MET A 1 15.56 -5.98 18.79
CA MET A 1 14.22 -6.07 19.39
C MET A 1 13.15 -5.71 18.36
N ASP A 2 12.07 -6.47 18.26
CA ASP A 2 11.04 -6.20 17.24
C ASP A 2 10.20 -4.99 17.61
N LYS A 3 10.03 -4.07 16.65
CA LYS A 3 9.28 -2.81 16.82
C LYS A 3 7.82 -3.04 17.20
N GLU A 4 7.31 -4.24 16.93
CA GLU A 4 5.96 -4.69 17.25
C GLU A 4 5.71 -4.73 18.76
N TYR A 5 6.70 -5.14 19.58
CA TYR A 5 6.56 -5.16 21.04
C TYR A 5 6.29 -3.77 21.61
N PHE A 6 7.06 -2.77 21.15
CA PHE A 6 6.85 -1.37 21.58
C PHE A 6 5.50 -0.83 21.14
N ARG A 7 5.07 -1.13 19.91
CA ARG A 7 3.77 -0.71 19.40
C ARG A 7 2.62 -1.31 20.21
N PHE A 8 2.69 -2.61 20.53
CA PHE A 8 1.70 -3.28 21.37
C PHE A 8 1.62 -2.63 22.77
N TYR A 9 2.77 -2.41 23.42
CA TYR A 9 2.81 -1.74 24.74
C TYR A 9 2.20 -0.34 24.70
N ILE A 10 2.57 0.47 23.71
CA ILE A 10 2.08 1.84 23.54
C ILE A 10 0.58 1.85 23.24
N LYS A 11 0.07 0.87 22.49
CA LYS A 11 -1.36 0.70 22.20
C LYS A 11 -2.16 0.43 23.48
N VAL A 12 -1.73 -0.53 24.31
CA VAL A 12 -2.39 -0.85 25.58
C VAL A 12 -2.46 0.38 26.48
N TYR A 13 -1.34 1.09 26.66
CA TYR A 13 -1.31 2.30 27.50
C TYR A 13 -2.16 3.45 26.94
N THR A 14 -2.22 3.58 25.61
CA THR A 14 -3.08 4.57 24.95
C THR A 14 -4.56 4.25 25.16
N ALA A 15 -4.94 2.97 25.10
CA ALA A 15 -6.31 2.51 25.40
C ALA A 15 -6.70 2.69 26.87
N LEU A 16 -5.72 2.61 27.79
CA LEU A 16 -5.90 2.92 29.22
C LEU A 16 -5.93 4.42 29.52
N HIS A 17 -5.93 5.29 28.50
CA HIS A 17 -5.90 6.76 28.63
C HIS A 17 -4.73 7.32 29.44
N ILE A 18 -3.61 6.57 29.50
CA ILE A 18 -2.39 7.03 30.18
C ILE A 18 -1.69 8.09 29.31
N VAL A 19 -1.13 9.11 29.97
CA VAL A 19 -0.45 10.21 29.29
C VAL A 19 0.82 9.70 28.58
N PRO A 20 1.03 9.97 27.27
CA PRO A 20 2.17 9.47 26.49
C PRO A 20 3.55 9.87 26.98
N ILE A 21 3.65 10.73 27.99
CA ILE A 21 4.92 11.18 28.57
C ILE A 21 5.51 10.15 29.54
N VAL A 22 4.69 9.25 30.09
CA VAL A 22 5.13 8.22 31.06
C VAL A 22 5.76 7.03 30.33
N ILE A 23 5.16 6.63 29.21
CA ILE A 23 5.54 5.44 28.43
C ILE A 23 7.02 5.43 27.99
N PRO A 24 7.60 6.53 27.46
CA PRO A 24 9.00 6.52 27.02
C PRO A 24 9.98 6.37 28.18
N ASN A 25 9.66 6.90 29.37
CA ASN A 25 10.52 6.78 30.55
C ASN A 25 10.55 5.35 31.08
N GLU A 26 9.41 4.67 31.11
CA GLU A 26 9.32 3.25 31.47
C GLU A 26 10.09 2.38 30.47
N LEU A 27 9.86 2.61 29.17
CA LEU A 27 10.57 1.88 28.11
C LEU A 27 12.08 2.13 28.17
N HIS A 28 12.52 3.37 28.41
CA HIS A 28 13.95 3.68 28.53
C HIS A 28 14.58 3.05 29.79
N THR A 29 13.84 2.93 30.89
CA THR A 29 14.33 2.27 32.11
C THR A 29 14.62 0.78 31.89
N VAL A 30 13.81 0.11 31.06
CA VAL A 30 13.95 -1.32 30.77
C VAL A 30 14.89 -1.59 29.58
N PHE A 31 14.83 -0.76 28.55
CA PHE A 31 15.45 -1.03 27.24
C PHE A 31 16.55 -0.02 26.84
N GLY A 32 16.82 1.01 27.65
CA GLY A 32 17.85 2.00 27.39
C GLY A 32 17.69 2.66 26.01
N ASP A 33 18.77 2.65 25.22
CA ASP A 33 18.82 3.28 23.90
C ASP A 33 17.99 2.54 22.82
N GLU A 34 17.55 1.31 23.09
CA GLU A 34 16.64 0.59 22.18
C GLU A 34 15.19 1.10 22.29
N ALA A 35 14.86 1.86 23.34
CA ALA A 35 13.53 2.40 23.56
C ALA A 35 13.14 3.44 22.50
N PRO A 36 11.88 3.48 22.06
CA PRO A 36 11.42 4.51 21.13
C PRO A 36 11.45 5.89 21.80
N PRO A 37 11.93 6.93 21.09
CA PRO A 37 11.96 8.28 21.64
C PRO A 37 10.53 8.83 21.80
N LEU A 38 10.37 9.81 22.70
CA LEU A 38 9.07 10.44 23.00
C LEU A 38 8.27 10.84 21.76
N ARG A 39 8.93 11.41 20.73
CA ARG A 39 8.27 11.78 19.47
C ARG A 39 7.63 10.59 18.74
N THR A 40 8.29 9.43 18.76
CA THR A 40 7.76 8.19 18.16
C THR A 40 6.58 7.67 18.96
N VAL A 41 6.68 7.67 20.29
CA VAL A 41 5.60 7.25 21.19
C VAL A 41 4.38 8.14 21.04
N GLN A 42 4.55 9.47 20.97
CA GLN A 42 3.46 10.42 20.73
C GLN A 42 2.79 10.20 19.38
N ARG A 43 3.58 9.96 18.32
CA ARG A 43 3.04 9.67 16.98
C ARG A 43 2.20 8.39 16.98
N TRP A 44 2.70 7.31 17.57
CA TRP A 44 1.96 6.05 17.67
C TRP A 44 0.74 6.18 18.60
N SER A 45 0.85 6.87 19.73
CA SER A 45 -0.29 7.14 20.62
C SER A 45 -1.39 7.94 19.91
N LYS A 46 -1.01 8.97 19.15
CA LYS A 46 -1.95 9.74 18.32
C LYS A 46 -2.62 8.85 17.27
N TRP A 47 -1.84 8.04 16.58
CA TRP A 47 -2.34 7.09 15.58
C TRP A 47 -3.34 6.08 16.19
N PHE A 48 -3.03 5.50 17.35
CA PHE A 48 -3.93 4.58 18.05
C PHE A 48 -5.21 5.24 18.57
N ARG A 49 -5.18 6.54 18.93
CA ARG A 49 -6.39 7.30 19.31
C ARG A 49 -7.28 7.67 18.12
N GLU A 50 -6.68 7.97 16.97
CA GLU A 50 -7.39 8.55 15.83
C GLU A 50 -8.14 7.51 14.97
N SER A 51 -7.79 6.21 15.07
CA SER A 51 -8.56 5.00 14.66
C SER A 51 -7.63 3.91 14.10
N ARG A 52 -7.31 2.83 14.85
CA ARG A 52 -7.11 1.42 14.38
C ARG A 52 -7.00 0.47 15.59
N GLU A 53 -7.98 -0.40 15.81
CA GLU A 53 -7.85 -1.54 16.73
C GLU A 53 -6.92 -2.64 16.20
N GLU A 54 -6.28 -2.48 15.04
CA GLU A 54 -5.32 -3.44 14.48
C GLU A 54 -3.89 -3.11 14.91
N VAL A 55 -3.16 -4.13 15.37
CA VAL A 55 -1.74 -4.06 15.78
C VAL A 55 -0.81 -4.18 14.57
N GLU A 56 -1.32 -4.74 13.47
CA GLU A 56 -0.56 -4.99 12.26
C GLU A 56 -0.34 -3.69 11.49
N ASP A 57 0.80 -3.59 10.81
CA ASP A 57 0.95 -2.61 9.74
C ASP A 57 -0.19 -2.86 8.75
N GLU A 58 -1.02 -1.85 8.50
CA GLU A 58 -1.84 -1.90 7.29
C GLU A 58 -0.94 -2.26 6.13
N GLU A 59 -1.38 -3.21 5.30
CA GLU A 59 -0.83 -3.37 3.96
C GLU A 59 -0.58 -1.98 3.42
N ARG A 60 0.70 -1.65 3.19
CA ARG A 60 1.08 -0.37 2.62
C ARG A 60 0.13 -0.18 1.46
N SER A 61 -0.71 0.85 1.55
CA SER A 61 -1.50 1.27 0.42
C SER A 61 -0.50 1.63 -0.65
N ASP A 62 -0.21 0.65 -1.51
CA ASP A 62 0.44 0.88 -2.78
C ASP A 62 -0.39 1.98 -3.41
N ARG A 63 0.31 3.08 -3.66
CA ARG A 63 -0.22 4.38 -4.07
C ARG A 63 -1.53 4.22 -4.85
N PRO A 64 -2.65 4.82 -4.42
CA PRO A 64 -3.88 4.75 -5.18
C PRO A 64 -3.59 5.39 -6.54
N ILE A 65 -3.44 4.57 -7.58
CA ILE A 65 -3.28 5.10 -8.91
C ILE A 65 -4.68 5.42 -9.40
N THR A 66 -5.04 6.67 -9.21
CA THR A 66 -6.24 7.35 -9.71
C THR A 66 -6.49 7.13 -11.22
N GLU A 67 -5.50 6.66 -11.99
CA GLU A 67 -5.65 6.32 -13.41
C GLU A 67 -6.05 4.86 -13.68
N THR A 68 -6.03 3.97 -12.69
CA THR A 68 -6.38 2.55 -12.83
C THR A 68 -7.76 2.24 -12.24
N THR A 69 -8.71 3.13 -12.48
CA THR A 69 -10.13 2.88 -12.18
C THR A 69 -10.60 1.61 -12.91
N SER A 70 -11.51 0.84 -12.31
CA SER A 70 -12.08 -0.38 -12.90
C SER A 70 -12.69 -0.15 -14.30
N LYS A 71 -13.17 1.08 -14.59
CA LYS A 71 -13.56 1.52 -15.93
C LYS A 71 -12.41 1.43 -16.95
N ASN A 72 -11.23 1.93 -16.60
CA ASN A 72 -10.06 1.95 -17.48
C ASN A 72 -9.51 0.54 -17.70
N ILE A 73 -9.52 -0.31 -16.65
CA ILE A 73 -9.17 -1.73 -16.77
C ILE A 73 -10.12 -2.42 -17.76
N ARG A 74 -11.43 -2.21 -17.62
CA ARG A 74 -12.43 -2.79 -18.52
C ARG A 74 -12.26 -2.30 -19.95
N ASN A 75 -11.96 -1.01 -20.14
CA ASN A 75 -11.71 -0.43 -21.46
C ASN A 75 -10.52 -1.12 -22.14
N VAL A 76 -9.36 -1.17 -21.47
CA VAL A 76 -8.15 -1.84 -22.01
C VAL A 76 -8.41 -3.32 -22.29
N ARG A 77 -9.16 -4.02 -21.41
CA ARG A 77 -9.53 -5.42 -21.63
C ARG A 77 -10.38 -5.60 -22.89
N ASN A 78 -11.35 -4.73 -23.12
CA ASN A 78 -12.20 -4.80 -24.31
C ASN A 78 -11.36 -4.59 -25.58
N LEU A 79 -10.48 -3.58 -25.60
CA LEU A 79 -9.60 -3.30 -26.74
C LEU A 79 -8.70 -4.51 -27.09
N ILE A 80 -8.18 -5.21 -26.09
CA ILE A 80 -7.37 -6.43 -26.32
C ILE A 80 -8.24 -7.60 -26.79
N ASN A 81 -9.45 -7.75 -26.25
CA ASN A 81 -10.37 -8.80 -26.69
C ASN A 81 -10.85 -8.59 -28.13
N ASP A 82 -11.06 -7.33 -28.54
CA ASP A 82 -11.46 -6.96 -29.89
C ASP A 82 -10.32 -7.19 -30.89
N ASN A 83 -9.07 -6.91 -30.49
CA ASN A 83 -7.89 -7.21 -31.29
C ASN A 83 -6.70 -7.68 -30.42
N PRO A 84 -6.40 -8.99 -30.39
CA PRO A 84 -5.27 -9.54 -29.64
C PRO A 84 -3.89 -9.09 -30.12
N TYR A 85 -3.80 -8.49 -31.33
CA TYR A 85 -2.56 -7.98 -31.93
C TYR A 85 -2.31 -6.51 -31.62
N VAL A 86 -3.17 -5.86 -30.82
CA VAL A 86 -3.06 -4.45 -30.48
C VAL A 86 -1.73 -4.13 -29.79
N THR A 87 -1.10 -3.03 -30.19
CA THR A 87 0.14 -2.54 -29.60
C THR A 87 -0.13 -1.68 -28.36
N VAL A 88 0.88 -1.53 -27.50
CA VAL A 88 0.77 -0.70 -26.29
C VAL A 88 0.48 0.77 -26.67
N GLY A 89 1.11 1.28 -27.74
CA GLY A 89 0.84 2.63 -28.24
C GLY A 89 -0.57 2.83 -28.79
N GLU A 90 -1.16 1.83 -29.45
CA GLU A 90 -2.56 1.89 -29.87
C GLU A 90 -3.51 1.87 -28.68
N LEU A 91 -3.19 1.11 -27.63
CA LEU A 91 -3.94 1.11 -26.38
C LEU A 91 -3.88 2.47 -25.67
N GLU A 92 -2.72 3.13 -25.65
CA GLU A 92 -2.58 4.50 -25.13
C GLU A 92 -3.46 5.48 -25.89
N ALA A 93 -3.38 5.47 -27.22
CA ALA A 93 -4.14 6.37 -28.07
C ALA A 93 -5.66 6.18 -27.90
N GLN A 94 -6.13 4.94 -27.77
CA GLN A 94 -7.56 4.64 -27.65
C GLN A 94 -8.10 4.79 -26.21
N SER A 95 -7.29 4.50 -25.20
CA SER A 95 -7.70 4.61 -23.80
C SER A 95 -7.47 6.00 -23.20
N GLY A 96 -6.61 6.83 -23.82
CA GLY A 96 -6.20 8.14 -23.29
C GLY A 96 -5.30 8.02 -22.04
N LEU A 97 -4.74 6.84 -21.79
CA LEU A 97 -3.91 6.56 -20.62
C LEU A 97 -2.43 6.70 -20.95
N SER A 98 -1.62 6.97 -19.93
CA SER A 98 -0.16 6.96 -20.07
C SER A 98 0.37 5.55 -20.32
N HIS A 99 1.49 5.43 -21.04
CA HIS A 99 2.20 4.17 -21.30
C HIS A 99 2.38 3.33 -20.03
N GLY A 100 2.86 3.96 -18.94
CA GLY A 100 3.09 3.28 -17.66
C GLY A 100 1.81 2.72 -17.04
N THR A 101 0.69 3.45 -17.14
CA THR A 101 -0.61 2.99 -16.66
C THR A 101 -1.15 1.83 -17.51
N VAL A 102 -1.06 1.91 -18.84
CA VAL A 102 -1.45 0.81 -19.74
C VAL A 102 -0.63 -0.44 -19.44
N GLN A 103 0.69 -0.32 -19.33
CA GLN A 103 1.57 -1.44 -19.03
C GLN A 103 1.23 -2.10 -17.69
N ARG A 104 0.96 -1.30 -16.65
CA ARG A 104 0.53 -1.83 -15.35
C ARG A 104 -0.84 -2.51 -15.41
N ILE A 105 -1.77 -2.01 -16.20
CA ILE A 105 -3.07 -2.67 -16.40
C ILE A 105 -2.87 -4.03 -17.06
N ILE A 106 -2.06 -4.10 -18.11
CA ILE A 106 -1.78 -5.35 -18.84
C ILE A 106 -1.12 -6.38 -17.93
N SER A 107 0.01 -6.04 -17.28
CA SER A 107 0.78 -7.00 -16.50
C SER A 107 0.21 -7.25 -15.10
N GLY A 108 -0.25 -6.21 -14.42
CA GLY A 108 -0.72 -6.29 -13.03
C GLY A 108 -2.17 -6.73 -12.90
N HIS A 109 -3.07 -6.17 -13.70
CA HIS A 109 -4.52 -6.43 -13.54
C HIS A 109 -5.07 -7.48 -14.50
N LEU A 110 -4.63 -7.48 -15.76
CA LEU A 110 -5.07 -8.46 -16.76
C LEU A 110 -4.19 -9.72 -16.78
N GLN A 111 -3.04 -9.68 -16.11
CA GLN A 111 -2.05 -10.76 -16.09
C GLN A 111 -1.72 -11.21 -17.52
N LEU A 112 -1.54 -10.27 -18.44
CA LEU A 112 -1.16 -10.52 -19.81
C LEU A 112 0.31 -10.14 -20.03
N LYS A 113 0.96 -10.85 -20.94
CA LYS A 113 2.28 -10.54 -21.48
C LYS A 113 2.22 -10.49 -22.99
N LYS A 114 2.98 -9.57 -23.59
CA LYS A 114 3.14 -9.55 -25.05
C LYS A 114 4.19 -10.58 -25.44
N LEU A 115 3.80 -11.59 -26.22
CA LEU A 115 4.72 -12.51 -26.89
C LEU A 115 4.68 -12.23 -28.38
N LEU A 116 5.83 -11.86 -28.95
CA LEU A 116 5.94 -11.40 -30.33
C LEU A 116 5.00 -10.22 -30.59
N HIS A 117 3.88 -10.47 -31.28
CA HIS A 117 2.88 -9.48 -31.65
C HIS A 117 1.53 -9.67 -30.94
N VAL A 118 1.36 -10.74 -30.14
CA VAL A 118 0.06 -11.12 -29.56
C VAL A 118 0.12 -11.08 -28.03
N MET A 119 -0.99 -10.65 -27.42
CA MET A 119 -1.18 -10.68 -25.97
C MET A 119 -1.56 -12.09 -25.49
N PHE A 120 -0.82 -12.62 -24.52
CA PHE A 120 -1.07 -13.93 -23.92
C PHE A 120 -1.18 -13.86 -22.40
N PRO A 121 -1.93 -14.75 -21.76
CA PRO A 121 -1.91 -14.92 -20.31
C PRO A 121 -0.48 -15.15 -19.77
N ASN A 122 -0.19 -14.53 -18.64
CA ASN A 122 1.03 -14.71 -17.88
C ASN A 122 0.85 -15.98 -17.03
N ILE A 123 1.19 -17.14 -17.61
CA ILE A 123 1.32 -18.42 -16.92
C ILE A 123 2.55 -18.38 -16.02
#